data_AF-A0A4V6KX18-F1
#
_entry.id   AF-A0A4V6KX18-F1
#
_cell.length_a   1.000
_cell.length_b   1.000
_cell.length_c   1.000
_cell.angle_alpha   90.00
_cell.angle_beta   90.00
_cell.angle_gamma   90.00
#
_symmetry.space_group_name_H-M   'P 1'
#
loop_
_entity.id
_entity.type
_entity.pdbx_description
1 polymer ?
#
loop_
_entity_poly.entity_id
_entity_poly.type
_entity_poly.pdbx_seq_one_letter_code
_entity_poly.pdbx_strand_id
1 'polypeptide(L)' 'MRIFAGLIFPDTGTVSLAGKPIEGPDTDISMVFQSYALYPWLTVYDNIALACSHKTCHRN' A
#
# COMPACT_ATOMS: atom_id res chain seq x y z
N MET A 1 -7.98 8.21 -2.29
CA MET A 1 -6.62 7.64 -2.39
C MET A 1 -6.66 6.23 -2.99
N ARG A 2 -7.23 6.03 -4.19
CA ARG A 2 -7.22 4.70 -4.87
C ARG A 2 -6.43 4.76 -6.17
N ILE A 3 -6.50 5.90 -6.87
CA ILE A 3 -5.71 6.18 -8.06
C ILE A 3 -4.21 6.21 -7.75
N PHE A 4 -3.81 6.91 -6.69
CA PHE A 4 -2.40 6.97 -6.28
C PHE A 4 -1.85 5.62 -5.81
N ALA A 5 -2.72 4.72 -5.30
CA ALA A 5 -2.34 3.37 -4.95
C ALA A 5 -2.24 2.43 -6.16
N GLY A 6 -2.50 2.93 -7.38
CA GLY A 6 -2.54 2.14 -8.60
C GLY A 6 -3.71 1.14 -8.65
N LEU A 7 -4.71 1.28 -7.77
CA LEU A 7 -5.86 0.38 -7.69
C LEU A 7 -6.99 0.77 -8.66
N ILE A 8 -6.99 2.02 -9.12
CA ILE A 8 -7.94 2.56 -10.09
C ILE A 8 -7.17 3.48 -11.04
N PHE A 9 -7.43 3.40 -12.34
CA PHE A 9 -6.82 4.32 -13.30
C PHE A 9 -7.59 5.64 -13.38
N PRO A 10 -6.91 6.79 -13.55
CA PRO A 10 -7.60 8.04 -13.83
C PRO A 10 -8.24 7.98 -15.22
N ASP A 11 -9.41 8.57 -15.40
CA ASP A 11 -10.10 8.61 -16.71
C ASP A 11 -9.32 9.42 -17.75
N THR A 12 -8.53 10.41 -17.30
CA THR A 12 -7.64 11.23 -18.13
C THR A 12 -6.40 11.66 -17.35
N GLY A 13 -5.28 11.87 -18.06
CA GLY A 13 -4.02 12.30 -17.47
C GLY A 13 -3.15 11.13 -16.99
N THR A 14 -2.01 11.45 -16.40
CA THR A 14 -1.06 10.45 -15.87
C THR A 14 -0.69 10.78 -14.43
N VAL A 15 -0.44 9.74 -13.63
CA VAL A 15 0.02 9.87 -12.24
C VAL A 15 1.39 9.25 -12.15
N SER A 16 2.32 9.94 -11.50
CA SER A 16 3.68 9.47 -11.29
C SER A 16 4.10 9.60 -9.83
N LEU A 17 4.88 8.63 -9.36
CA LEU A 17 5.52 8.61 -8.05
C LEU A 17 7.03 8.59 -8.23
N ALA A 18 7.73 9.56 -7.62
CA ALA A 18 9.19 9.69 -7.74
C ALA A 18 9.72 9.68 -9.19
N GLY A 19 8.94 10.25 -10.13
CA GLY A 19 9.28 10.29 -11.55
C GLY A 19 8.97 9.03 -12.35
N LYS A 20 8.48 7.96 -11.71
CA LYS A 20 7.99 6.74 -12.37
C LYS A 20 6.47 6.81 -12.57
N PRO A 21 5.93 6.48 -13.75
CA PRO A 21 4.49 6.41 -13.95
C PRO A 21 3.88 5.28 -13.10
N ILE A 22 2.73 5.53 -12.48
CA ILE A 22 1.97 4.54 -11.73
C ILE A 22 1.04 3.82 -12.71
N GLU A 23 1.40 2.61 -13.11
CA GLU A 23 0.63 1.77 -14.03
C GLU A 23 -0.15 0.65 -13.32
N GLY A 24 -0.05 0.59 -11.99
CA GLY A 24 -0.68 -0.44 -11.18
C GLY A 24 -0.22 -0.38 -9.73
N PRO A 25 -0.67 -1.33 -8.88
CA PRO A 25 -0.26 -1.39 -7.49
C PRO A 25 1.23 -1.70 -7.38
N ASP A 26 1.94 -0.89 -6.60
CA ASP A 26 3.39 -0.97 -6.40
C ASP A 26 3.69 -1.31 -4.93
N THR A 27 4.70 -2.15 -4.70
CA THR A 27 5.20 -2.52 -3.36
C THR A 27 5.79 -1.33 -2.61
N ASP A 28 6.23 -0.28 -3.31
CA ASP A 28 6.73 0.95 -2.70
C ASP A 28 5.59 1.80 -2.10
N ILE A 29 4.33 1.49 -2.39
CA ILE A 29 3.16 2.25 -1.95
C ILE A 29 2.46 1.52 -0.82
N SER A 30 2.58 2.06 0.40
CA SER A 30 1.81 1.61 1.56
C SER A 30 0.56 2.48 1.76
N MET A 31 -0.62 1.84 1.85
CA MET A 31 -1.89 2.54 2.05
C MET A 31 -2.37 2.40 3.50
N VAL A 32 -2.68 3.54 4.13
CA VAL A 32 -3.33 3.59 5.46
C VAL A 32 -4.81 3.90 5.25
N PHE A 33 -5.68 3.06 5.80
CA PHE A 33 -7.13 3.24 5.72
C PHE A 33 -7.61 4.18 6.84
N GLN A 34 -8.61 5.01 6.52
CA GLN A 34 -9.25 5.87 7.53
C GLN A 34 -10.12 5.08 8.52
N SER A 35 -10.54 3.87 8.15
CA SER A 35 -11.24 2.93 9.01
C SER A 35 -10.27 1.87 9.55
N TYR A 36 -10.57 1.32 10.72
CA TYR A 36 -9.75 0.26 11.34
C TYR A 36 -9.61 -0.94 10.39
N ALA A 37 -8.40 -1.12 9.86
CA ALA A 37 -8.01 -2.28 9.05
C ALA A 37 -7.27 -3.34 9.89
N LEU A 38 -7.54 -3.37 11.19
CA LEU A 38 -6.97 -4.34 12.12
C LEU A 38 -7.83 -5.59 12.14
N TYR A 39 -7.19 -6.74 12.31
CA TYR A 39 -7.87 -7.99 12.61
C TYR A 39 -8.29 -7.99 14.08
N PRO A 40 -9.60 -7.96 14.38
CA PRO A 40 -10.09 -7.79 15.75
C PRO A 40 -9.83 -9.01 16.66
N TRP A 41 -9.49 -10.15 16.08
CA TRP A 41 -9.14 -11.39 16.78
C TRP A 41 -7.63 -11.57 17.00
N LEU A 42 -6.79 -10.64 16.53
CA LEU A 42 -5.34 -10.68 16.70
C LEU A 42 -4.88 -9.66 17.74
N THR A 43 -3.78 -9.96 18.42
CA THR A 43 -3.16 -8.98 19.32
C THR A 43 -2.63 -7.79 18.53
N VAL A 44 -2.37 -6.67 19.22
CA VAL A 44 -1.70 -5.49 18.61
C VAL A 44 -0.35 -5.88 18.00
N TYR A 45 0.40 -6.75 18.68
CA TYR A 45 1.69 -7.25 18.20
C TYR A 45 1.53 -8.06 16.91
N ASP A 46 0.57 -8.99 16.86
CA ASP A 46 0.36 -9.85 15.69
C ASP A 46 -0.11 -9.06 14.47
N ASN A 47 -0.96 -8.04 14.66
CA ASN A 47 -1.36 -7.13 13.59
C ASN A 47 -0.16 -6.37 12.99
N ILE A 48 0.78 -5.91 13.82
CA ILE A 48 1.99 -5.21 13.37
C ILE A 48 2.98 -6.20 12.72
N ALA A 49 3.14 -7.40 13.30
CA ALA A 49 4.01 -8.44 12.79
C ALA A 49 3.57 -8.93 11.40
N LEU A 50 2.27 -9.08 11.16
CA LEU A 50 1.73 -9.41 9.83
C LEU A 50 2.07 -8.34 8.78
N ALA A 51 1.93 -7.07 9.13
CA ALA A 51 2.29 -5.97 8.24
C ALA A 51 3.80 -5.91 7.92
N CYS A 52 4.64 -6.45 8.81
CA CYS A 52 6.09 -6.53 8.63
C CYS A 52 6.51 -7.78 7.85
N SER A 53 5.88 -8.93 8.12
CA SER A 53 6.22 -10.23 7.51
C SER A 53 5.95 -10.29 6.01
N HIS A 54 4.97 -9.53 5.51
CA HIS A 54 4.65 -9.47 4.07
C HIS A 54 5.48 -8.43 3.30
N LYS A 55 6.40 -7.72 3.96
CA LYS A 55 7.35 -6.87 3.26
C LYS A 55 8.46 -7.75 2.74
N THR A 56 8.54 -7.90 1.42
CA THR A 56 9.78 -8.29 0.75
C THR A 56 10.80 -7.21 1.11
N CYS A 57 11.52 -7.44 2.21
CA CYS A 57 12.56 -6.54 2.69
C CYS A 57 13.66 -6.57 1.64
N HIS A 58 13.65 -5.58 0.74
CA HIS A 58 14.79 -5.27 -0.10
C HIS A 58 15.91 -4.79 0.83
N ARG A 59 16.67 -5.76 1.33
CA ARG A 59 18.02 -5.57 1.88
C ARG A 59 18.86 -4.98 0.76
N ASN A 60 19.26 -3.72 0.92
CA ASN A 60 20.48 -3.20 0.29
C ASN A 60 21.70 -3.95 0.83
#